data_AF-A0A564Q508-F1
#
_entry.id   AF-A0A564Q508-F1
#
_cell.length_a   1.000
_cell.length_b   1.000
_cell.length_c   1.000
_cell.angle_alpha   90.00
_cell.angle_beta   90.00
_cell.angle_gamma   90.00
#
_symmetry.space_group_name_H-M   'P 1'
#
loop_
_entity.id
_entity.type
_entity.pdbx_description
1 polymer ?
#
loop_
_entity_poly.entity_id
_entity_poly.type
_entity_poly.pdbx_seq_one_letter_code
_entity_poly.pdbx_strand_id
1 'polypeptide(L)'
;MGYDDISMIERDIRTIGEKERTVLVVNHVDRGEVMTTLILCPETTMALIEGYLTELTDKYKIKDEELSNIEKEIATLIYSGIDSITIESMLGLDLDTLSGYCEKLEKFGLAKVVKVRKEVELTPKGVNFVRESAKKDSGLIDQIKEA
;
A
#
# COMPACT_ATOMS: atom_id res chain seq x y z
N MET A 1 -8.49 2.06 -15.72
CA MET A 1 -7.75 0.80 -15.67
C MET A 1 -6.59 0.92 -16.64
N GLY A 2 -5.40 1.18 -16.10
CA GLY A 2 -4.16 1.02 -16.85
C GLY A 2 -3.79 -0.47 -16.94
N TYR A 3 -2.89 -0.84 -17.84
CA TYR A 3 -2.41 -2.22 -17.96
C TYR A 3 -1.52 -2.64 -16.77
N ASP A 4 -0.99 -1.67 -16.04
CA ASP A 4 -0.20 -1.79 -14.82
C ASP A 4 -1.03 -2.16 -13.58
N ASP A 5 -2.36 -2.04 -13.64
CA ASP A 5 -3.26 -2.37 -12.53
C ASP A 5 -3.62 -3.88 -12.48
N ILE A 6 -3.28 -4.66 -13.51
CA ILE A 6 -3.64 -6.09 -13.60
C ILE A 6 -2.67 -6.92 -12.75
N SER A 7 -3.21 -7.66 -11.77
CA SER A 7 -2.42 -8.49 -10.86
C SER A 7 -2.42 -9.98 -11.22
N MET A 8 -3.48 -10.48 -11.86
CA MET A 8 -3.60 -11.91 -12.17
C MET A 8 -4.50 -12.13 -13.39
N ILE A 9 -4.11 -13.10 -14.23
CA ILE A 9 -4.89 -13.59 -15.37
C ILE A 9 -4.83 -15.12 -15.34
N GLU A 10 -5.96 -15.79 -15.15
CA GLU A 10 -6.02 -17.26 -15.16
C GLU A 10 -7.36 -17.79 -15.68
N ARG A 11 -7.41 -19.07 -16.05
CA ARG A 11 -8.67 -19.78 -16.31
C ARG A 11 -9.15 -20.45 -15.02
N ASP A 12 -10.44 -20.33 -14.74
CA ASP A 12 -11.10 -20.97 -13.60
C ASP A 12 -12.40 -21.66 -14.07
N ILE A 13 -12.85 -22.68 -13.34
CA ILE A 13 -14.13 -23.36 -13.60
C ILE A 13 -15.16 -22.81 -12.61
N ARG A 14 -16.19 -22.15 -13.13
CA ARG A 14 -17.28 -21.58 -12.33
C ARG A 14 -18.60 -22.26 -12.65
N THR A 15 -19.41 -22.50 -11.62
CA THR A 15 -20.80 -22.90 -11.78
C THR A 15 -21.65 -21.68 -12.10
N ILE A 16 -22.16 -21.60 -13.33
CA ILE A 16 -23.03 -20.51 -13.79
C ILE A 16 -24.40 -21.13 -14.12
N GLY A 17 -25.36 -20.93 -13.21
CA GLY A 17 -26.62 -21.67 -13.22
C GLY A 17 -26.39 -23.11 -12.74
N GLU A 18 -26.74 -24.11 -13.57
CA GLU A 18 -26.55 -25.53 -13.28
C GLU A 18 -25.39 -26.18 -14.07
N LYS A 19 -24.59 -25.37 -14.77
CA LYS A 19 -23.51 -25.87 -15.63
C LYS A 19 -22.17 -25.30 -15.20
N GLU A 20 -21.17 -26.17 -15.15
CA GLU A 20 -19.78 -25.76 -15.05
C GLU A 20 -19.33 -25.14 -16.38
N ARG A 21 -18.71 -23.96 -16.28
CA ARG A 21 -18.18 -23.20 -17.41
C ARG A 21 -16.78 -22.72 -17.05
N THR A 22 -15.86 -22.90 -17.98
CA THR A 22 -14.57 -22.21 -17.92
C THR A 22 -14.80 -20.72 -18.10
N VAL A 23 -14.16 -19.91 -17.26
CA VAL A 23 -14.12 -18.46 -17.35
C VAL A 23 -12.69 -17.97 -17.29
N LEU A 24 -12.42 -16.83 -17.90
CA LEU A 24 -11.17 -16.10 -17.67
C LEU A 24 -11.36 -15.17 -16.47
N VAL A 25 -10.52 -15.33 -15.47
CA VAL A 25 -10.47 -14.50 -14.26
C VAL A 25 -9.38 -13.47 -14.45
N VAL A 26 -9.74 -12.20 -14.31
CA VAL A 26 -8.79 -11.09 -14.33
C VAL A 26 -8.92 -10.32 -13.03
N ASN A 27 -7.89 -10.39 -12.19
CA ASN A 27 -7.78 -9.56 -11.00
C ASN A 27 -7.03 -8.28 -11.34
N HIS A 28 -7.54 -7.16 -10.83
CA HIS A 28 -6.90 -5.86 -10.95
C HIS A 28 -7.08 -5.05 -9.68
N VAL A 29 -6.20 -4.10 -9.45
CA VAL A 29 -6.29 -3.17 -8.33
C VAL A 29 -6.94 -1.88 -8.82
N ASP A 30 -8.07 -1.50 -8.25
CA ASP A 30 -8.67 -0.17 -8.48
C ASP A 30 -8.82 0.54 -7.13
N ARG A 31 -8.26 1.74 -7.02
CA ARG A 31 -8.28 2.56 -5.79
C ARG A 31 -7.80 1.83 -4.51
N GLY A 32 -6.90 0.86 -4.66
CA GLY A 32 -6.36 0.07 -3.56
C GLY A 32 -7.19 -1.16 -3.19
N GLU A 33 -8.29 -1.43 -3.89
CA GLU A 33 -9.11 -2.62 -3.71
C GLU A 33 -8.85 -3.62 -4.85
N VAL A 34 -8.78 -4.91 -4.52
CA VAL A 34 -8.66 -5.96 -5.52
C VAL A 34 -10.04 -6.28 -6.08
N MET A 35 -10.19 -6.06 -7.38
CA MET A 35 -11.42 -6.30 -8.14
C MET A 35 -11.24 -7.51 -9.05
N THR A 36 -12.23 -8.41 -9.04
CA THR A 36 -12.25 -9.62 -9.89
C THR A 36 -13.24 -9.47 -11.02
N THR A 37 -12.75 -9.54 -12.26
CA THR A 37 -13.56 -9.60 -13.47
C THR A 37 -13.63 -11.03 -13.98
N LEU A 38 -14.83 -11.51 -14.26
CA LEU A 38 -15.07 -12.85 -14.84
C LEU A 38 -15.55 -12.69 -16.29
N ILE A 39 -14.82 -13.28 -17.23
CA ILE A 39 -15.13 -13.22 -18.65
C ILE A 39 -15.53 -14.62 -19.14
N LEU A 40 -16.79 -14.76 -19.55
CA LEU A 40 -17.32 -15.97 -20.17
C LEU A 40 -17.43 -15.76 -21.69
N CYS A 41 -16.62 -16.48 -22.47
CA CYS A 41 -16.62 -16.40 -23.93
C CYS A 41 -16.19 -17.74 -24.56
N PRO A 42 -16.31 -17.94 -25.89
CA PRO A 42 -15.82 -19.14 -26.55
C PRO A 42 -14.31 -19.34 -26.34
N GLU A 43 -13.85 -20.60 -26.29
CA GLU A 43 -12.47 -20.96 -25.95
C GLU A 43 -11.42 -20.23 -26.80
N THR A 44 -11.67 -20.08 -28.10
CA THR A 44 -10.76 -19.36 -29.01
C THR A 44 -10.65 -17.88 -28.68
N THR A 45 -11.74 -17.24 -28.26
CA THR A 45 -11.75 -15.84 -27.82
C THR A 45 -11.06 -15.71 -26.47
N MET A 46 -11.29 -16.68 -25.57
CA MET A 46 -10.68 -16.70 -24.25
C MET A 46 -9.16 -16.80 -24.34
N ALA A 47 -8.65 -17.74 -25.15
CA ALA A 47 -7.21 -17.90 -25.39
C ALA A 47 -6.57 -16.65 -26.00
N LEU A 48 -7.27 -15.96 -26.90
CA LEU A 48 -6.79 -14.72 -27.51
C LEU A 48 -6.71 -13.57 -26.49
N ILE A 49 -7.75 -13.40 -25.67
CA ILE A 49 -7.76 -12.37 -24.61
C ILE A 49 -6.67 -12.67 -23.57
N GLU A 50 -6.57 -13.92 -23.11
CA GLU A 50 -5.53 -14.35 -22.17
C GLU A 50 -4.13 -14.05 -22.71
N GLY A 51 -3.84 -14.46 -23.95
CA GLY A 51 -2.54 -14.20 -24.57
C GLY A 51 -2.24 -12.70 -24.68
N TYR A 52 -3.21 -11.91 -25.14
CA TYR A 52 -3.06 -10.47 -25.28
C TYR A 52 -2.83 -9.76 -23.94
N LEU A 53 -3.63 -10.08 -22.92
CA LEU A 53 -3.46 -9.50 -21.58
C LEU A 53 -2.16 -9.95 -20.94
N THR A 54 -1.75 -11.20 -21.15
CA THR A 54 -0.48 -11.72 -20.62
C THR A 54 0.71 -11.00 -21.25
N GLU A 55 0.71 -10.81 -22.57
CA GLU A 55 1.78 -10.09 -23.27
C GLU A 55 1.89 -8.62 -22.81
N LEU A 56 0.75 -7.96 -22.64
CA LEU A 56 0.72 -6.57 -22.15
C LEU A 56 1.21 -6.42 -20.70
N THR A 57 0.96 -7.43 -19.87
CA THR A 57 1.29 -7.41 -18.43
C THR A 57 2.64 -8.04 -18.11
N ASP A 58 3.27 -8.75 -19.04
CA ASP A 58 4.50 -9.52 -18.78
C ASP A 58 5.64 -8.65 -18.26
N LYS A 59 5.76 -7.42 -18.78
CA LYS A 59 6.74 -6.42 -18.33
C LYS A 59 6.53 -5.92 -16.88
N TYR A 60 5.37 -6.17 -16.30
CA TYR A 60 5.04 -5.79 -14.92
C TYR A 60 5.15 -6.97 -13.95
N LYS A 61 5.43 -8.19 -14.43
CA LYS A 61 5.70 -9.33 -13.55
C LYS A 61 7.08 -9.17 -12.92
N ILE A 62 7.09 -9.04 -11.60
CA ILE A 62 8.31 -9.07 -10.80
C ILE A 62 8.63 -10.53 -10.51
N LYS A 63 9.90 -10.92 -10.67
CA LYS A 63 10.32 -12.27 -10.31
C LYS A 63 10.44 -12.36 -8.79
N ASP A 64 9.96 -13.46 -8.22
CA ASP A 64 9.97 -13.68 -6.78
C ASP A 64 11.40 -13.68 -6.17
N GLU A 65 12.42 -13.81 -7.02
CA GLU A 65 13.86 -13.74 -6.67
C GLU A 65 14.37 -12.31 -6.40
N GLU A 66 13.61 -11.28 -6.78
CA GLU A 66 14.06 -9.87 -6.69
C GLU A 66 13.82 -9.24 -5.32
N LEU A 67 13.04 -9.89 -4.45
CA LEU A 67 12.73 -9.44 -3.09
C LEU A 67 13.35 -10.38 -2.04
N SER A 68 13.97 -9.79 -1.02
CA SER A 68 14.40 -10.51 0.17
C SER A 68 13.20 -10.97 1.03
N ASN A 69 13.44 -11.94 1.93
CA ASN A 69 12.38 -12.47 2.80
C ASN A 69 11.70 -11.39 3.64
N ILE A 70 12.47 -10.41 4.14
CA ILE A 70 11.95 -9.31 4.94
C ILE A 70 11.10 -8.34 4.11
N GLU A 71 11.47 -8.08 2.86
CA GLU A 71 10.67 -7.25 1.94
C GLU A 71 9.34 -7.92 1.60
N LYS A 72 9.33 -9.25 1.42
CA LYS A 72 8.09 -10.03 1.21
C LYS A 72 7.17 -10.00 2.43
N GLU A 73 7.75 -10.11 3.63
CA GLU A 73 7.00 -10.05 4.88
C GLU A 73 6.38 -8.65 5.08
N ILE A 74 7.16 -7.58 4.84
CA ILE A 74 6.67 -6.19 4.87
C ILE A 74 5.51 -6.00 3.88
N ALA A 75 5.66 -6.44 2.64
CA ALA A 75 4.60 -6.34 1.63
C ALA A 75 3.31 -7.08 2.06
N THR A 76 3.45 -8.24 2.72
CA THR A 76 2.32 -9.02 3.25
C THR A 76 1.60 -8.29 4.38
N LEU A 77 2.34 -7.67 5.30
CA LEU A 77 1.75 -6.89 6.40
C LEU A 77 1.01 -5.66 5.88
N ILE A 78 1.57 -4.98 4.87
CA ILE A 78 0.92 -3.85 4.19
C ILE A 78 -0.37 -4.31 3.51
N TYR A 79 -0.34 -5.43 2.78
CA TYR A 79 -1.54 -6.02 2.16
C TYR A 79 -2.63 -6.34 3.18
N SER A 80 -2.24 -6.74 4.40
CA SER A 80 -3.17 -7.02 5.50
C SER A 80 -3.75 -5.75 6.15
N GLY A 81 -3.37 -4.56 5.68
CA GLY A 81 -3.86 -3.28 6.18
C GLY A 81 -3.22 -2.84 7.51
N ILE A 82 -2.09 -3.43 7.89
CA ILE A 82 -1.38 -3.07 9.13
C ILE A 82 -0.62 -1.76 8.92
N ASP A 83 -0.72 -0.83 9.87
CA ASP A 83 -0.06 0.47 9.80
C ASP A 83 1.45 0.36 10.08
N SER A 84 2.22 1.34 9.58
CA SER A 84 3.68 1.33 9.66
C SER A 84 4.22 1.21 11.09
N ILE A 85 3.58 1.84 12.09
CA ILE A 85 4.07 1.81 13.49
C ILE A 85 3.94 0.39 14.05
N THR A 86 2.83 -0.28 13.73
CA THR A 86 2.61 -1.66 14.14
C THR A 86 3.60 -2.60 13.43
N ILE A 87 3.89 -2.38 12.15
CA ILE A 87 4.89 -3.16 11.38
C ILE A 87 6.29 -3.03 12.00
N GLU A 88 6.71 -1.81 12.37
CA GLU A 88 7.99 -1.57 13.06
C GLU A 88 8.10 -2.42 14.33
N SER A 89 7.06 -2.39 15.16
CA SER A 89 7.04 -3.16 16.41
C SER A 89 7.02 -4.67 16.18
N MET A 90 6.35 -5.15 15.13
CA MET A 90 6.26 -6.58 14.80
C MET A 90 7.58 -7.14 14.28
N LEU A 91 8.26 -6.37 13.43
CA LEU A 91 9.50 -6.79 12.77
C LEU A 91 10.77 -6.36 13.53
N GLY A 92 10.62 -5.55 14.60
CA GLY A 92 11.76 -5.01 15.35
C GLY A 92 12.62 -4.06 14.53
N LEU A 93 12.01 -3.33 13.60
CA LEU A 93 12.67 -2.37 12.71
C LEU A 93 12.44 -0.94 13.21
N ASP A 94 13.40 -0.06 12.98
CA ASP A 94 13.21 1.38 13.12
C ASP A 94 12.54 2.00 11.89
N LEU A 95 11.98 3.22 12.07
CA LEU A 95 11.28 3.98 11.04
C LEU A 95 12.09 4.16 9.76
N ASP A 96 13.38 4.50 9.88
CA ASP A 96 14.24 4.77 8.73
C ASP A 96 14.49 3.48 7.94
N THR A 97 14.75 2.37 8.63
CA THR A 97 14.91 1.05 8.01
C THR A 97 13.63 0.60 7.30
N LEU A 98 12.46 0.72 7.94
CA LEU A 98 11.19 0.38 7.31
C LEU A 98 10.91 1.29 6.10
N SER A 99 11.19 2.59 6.20
CA SER A 99 11.06 3.54 5.09
C SER A 99 11.92 3.12 3.90
N GLY A 100 13.16 2.69 4.13
CA GLY A 100 14.05 2.20 3.07
C GLY A 100 13.50 0.96 2.34
N TYR A 101 12.83 0.05 3.05
CA TYR A 101 12.16 -1.09 2.41
C TYR A 101 10.94 -0.64 1.60
N CYS A 102 10.13 0.28 2.12
CA CYS A 102 8.99 0.86 1.38
C CYS A 102 9.44 1.58 0.10
N GLU A 103 10.53 2.35 0.15
CA GLU A 103 11.12 3.01 -1.02
C GLU A 103 11.60 2.02 -2.08
N LYS A 104 12.17 0.88 -1.66
CA LYS A 104 12.53 -0.19 -2.61
C LYS A 104 11.28 -0.79 -3.27
N LEU A 105 10.23 -1.09 -2.49
CA LEU A 105 8.97 -1.59 -3.05
C LEU A 105 8.38 -0.60 -4.07
N GLU A 106 8.44 0.71 -3.79
CA GLU A 106 8.06 1.75 -4.75
C GLU A 106 8.94 1.75 -6.00
N LYS A 107 10.27 1.63 -5.84
CA LYS A 107 11.22 1.59 -6.96
C LYS A 107 10.99 0.39 -7.88
N PHE A 108 10.57 -0.74 -7.33
CA PHE A 108 10.16 -1.91 -8.10
C PHE A 108 8.76 -1.78 -8.71
N GLY A 109 7.99 -0.74 -8.36
CA GLY A 109 6.62 -0.56 -8.84
C GLY A 109 5.59 -1.43 -8.10
N LEU A 110 5.95 -2.01 -6.96
CA LEU A 110 5.09 -2.86 -6.13
C LEU A 110 4.24 -2.07 -5.15
N ALA A 111 4.65 -0.85 -4.83
CA ALA A 111 3.97 0.01 -3.87
C ALA A 111 3.90 1.45 -4.40
N LYS A 112 2.94 2.21 -3.86
CA LYS A 112 2.78 3.63 -4.13
C LYS A 112 2.69 4.38 -2.81
N VAL A 113 3.38 5.51 -2.71
CA VAL A 113 3.27 6.40 -1.55
C VAL A 113 1.86 6.98 -1.46
N VAL A 114 1.13 6.59 -0.42
CA VAL A 114 -0.21 7.11 -0.11
C VAL A 114 -0.18 8.31 0.83
N LYS A 115 0.84 8.40 1.70
CA LYS A 115 0.99 9.45 2.72
C LYS A 115 2.44 9.54 3.18
N VAL A 116 2.90 10.76 3.45
CA VAL A 116 4.21 11.02 4.08
C VAL A 116 3.98 11.63 5.46
N ARG A 117 4.55 11.02 6.50
CA ARG A 117 4.55 11.55 7.86
C ARG A 117 5.74 12.51 8.02
N LYS A 118 5.49 13.73 8.52
CA LYS A 118 6.55 14.70 8.81
C LYS A 118 6.76 14.78 10.33
N GLU A 119 7.97 14.51 10.77
CA GLU A 119 8.40 14.77 12.14
C GLU A 119 9.12 16.12 12.18
N VAL A 120 8.91 16.88 13.26
CA VAL A 120 9.46 18.24 13.40
C VAL A 120 10.11 18.40 14.76
N GLU A 121 11.25 19.06 14.78
CA GLU A 121 11.90 19.54 15.99
C GLU A 121 11.71 21.06 16.10
N LEU A 122 11.51 21.56 17.31
CA LEU A 122 11.40 22.99 17.53
C LEU A 122 12.75 23.67 17.33
N THR A 123 12.77 24.71 16.50
CA THR A 123 13.91 25.63 16.43
C THR A 123 14.08 26.39 17.75
N PRO A 124 15.24 27.02 18.01
CA PRO A 124 15.41 27.90 19.17
C PRO A 124 14.34 28.99 19.27
N LYS A 125 13.87 29.52 18.13
CA LYS A 125 12.74 30.46 18.07
C LYS A 125 11.44 29.82 18.55
N GLY A 126 11.16 28.58 18.16
CA GLY A 126 10.00 27.81 18.62
C GLY A 126 10.06 27.49 20.11
N VAL A 127 11.23 27.11 20.63
CA VAL A 127 11.44 26.88 22.07
C VAL A 127 11.18 28.16 22.87
N ASN A 128 11.71 29.30 22.41
CA ASN A 128 11.46 30.60 23.04
C ASN A 128 9.98 30.98 23.03
N PHE A 129 9.28 30.75 21.92
CA PHE A 129 7.83 30.98 21.82
C PHE A 129 7.03 30.16 22.84
N VAL A 130 7.34 28.86 22.99
CA VAL A 130 6.69 27.99 24.00
C VAL A 130 6.96 28.51 25.41
N ARG A 131 8.19 28.93 25.70
CA ARG A 131 8.58 29.48 27.00
C ARG A 131 7.86 30.77 27.35
N GLU A 132 7.71 31.69 26.38
CA GLU A 132 6.98 32.95 26.58
C GLU A 132 5.49 32.71 26.76
N SER A 133 4.92 31.81 25.98
CA SER A 133 3.49 31.43 26.06
C SER A 133 3.16 30.80 27.42
N ALA A 134 3.99 29.86 27.89
CA ALA A 134 3.81 29.21 29.19
C ALA A 134 3.86 30.20 30.37
N LYS A 135 4.75 31.20 30.32
CA LYS A 135 4.80 32.27 31.35
C LYS A 135 3.56 33.17 31.35
N LYS A 136 2.99 33.43 30.18
CA LYS A 136 1.80 34.27 30.04
C LYS A 136 0.56 33.58 30.60
N ASP A 137 0.44 32.27 30.39
CA ASP A 137 -0.65 31.46 30.94
C ASP A 137 -0.51 31.26 32.46
N SER A 138 0.71 31.16 33.00
CA SER A 138 0.91 31.15 34.45
C SER A 138 0.62 32.51 35.11
N GLY A 139 0.96 33.62 34.44
CA GLY A 139 0.69 34.98 34.94
C GLY A 139 -0.80 35.35 34.99
N LEU A 140 -1.65 34.69 34.19
CA LEU A 140 -3.11 34.82 34.27
C LEU A 140 -3.69 34.20 35.57
N ILE A 141 -3.04 33.18 36.14
CA ILE A 141 -3.47 32.55 37.40
C ILE A 141 -3.12 33.44 38.61
N ASP A 142 -2.01 34.19 38.53
CA ASP A 142 -1.61 35.12 39.60
C ASP A 142 -2.53 36.36 39.67
N GLN A 143 -3.06 36.84 38.54
CA GLN A 143 -4.02 37.96 38.52
C GLN A 143 -5.41 37.62 39.08
N ILE A 144 -5.78 36.34 39.17
CA ILE A 144 -7.05 35.89 39.75
C ILE A 144 -6.96 35.75 41.28
N LYS A 145 -5.75 35.67 41.86
CA LYS A 145 -5.54 35.58 43.32
C LYS A 145 -5.51 36.93 44.04
N GLU A 146 -5.41 38.04 43.31
CA GLU A 146 -5.42 39.41 43.87
C GLU A 146 -6.76 40.16 43.68
N ALA A 147 -7.81 39.48 43.19
CA ALA A 147 -9.18 40.00 43.08
C ALA A 147 -10.10 39.38 44.15
#